data_AF-A0A316WVQ9-F1
#
_entry.id   AF-A0A316WVQ9-F1
#
_cell.length_a   1.000
_cell.length_b   1.000
_cell.length_c   1.000
_cell.angle_alpha   90.00
_cell.angle_beta   90.00
_cell.angle_gamma   90.00
#
_symmetry.space_group_name_H-M   'P 1'
#
loop_
_entity.id
_entity.type
_entity.pdbx_description
1 polymer ?
#
loop_
_entity_poly.entity_id
_entity_poly.type
_entity_poly.pdbx_seq_one_letter_code
_entity_poly.pdbx_strand_id
1 'polypeptide(L)'
;MDTLSQFKNELETEYQTTRKFFETYPDGKNEYAPHEKSMKLMPLATHIAEIFEWPNTMLKTSDLDFGKGDYQPKKFSTKEDLLQSLDQNFQSGKEALENANENDLNGSWALKNNGQELAKWTKYESIRHALNQITHHRAQLGVYYRLNDIPLPGSYGPSADYQGF
;
A
#
# COMPACT_ATOMS: atom_id res chain seq x y z
N MET A 1 -2.30 21.97 -13.64
CA MET A 1 -1.99 21.38 -12.32
C MET A 1 -1.10 20.19 -12.63
N ASP A 2 0.03 20.03 -11.93
CA ASP A 2 0.97 18.92 -12.21
C ASP A 2 0.63 17.74 -11.28
N THR A 3 -0.39 16.99 -11.66
CA THR A 3 -1.01 15.95 -10.83
C THR A 3 -0.11 14.73 -10.73
N LEU A 4 0.49 14.34 -11.86
CA LEU A 4 1.41 13.21 -11.93
C LEU A 4 2.66 13.43 -11.08
N SER A 5 3.22 14.65 -11.07
CA SER A 5 4.34 14.97 -10.18
C SER A 5 3.95 14.87 -8.71
N GLN A 6 2.77 15.33 -8.33
CA GLN A 6 2.26 15.18 -6.95
C GLN A 6 2.13 13.71 -6.55
N PHE A 7 1.54 12.86 -7.41
CA PHE A 7 1.44 11.43 -7.15
C PHE A 7 2.80 10.74 -7.03
N LYS A 8 3.77 11.08 -7.89
CA LYS A 8 5.13 10.51 -7.80
C LYS A 8 5.83 10.88 -6.50
N ASN A 9 5.78 12.17 -6.12
CA ASN A 9 6.42 12.65 -4.90
C ASN A 9 5.81 12.03 -3.65
N GLU A 10 4.48 11.88 -3.63
CA GLU A 10 3.76 11.24 -2.53
C GLU A 10 4.05 9.74 -2.48
N LEU A 11 3.99 9.02 -3.60
CA LEU A 11 4.32 7.59 -3.66
C LEU A 11 5.75 7.33 -3.15
N GLU A 12 6.74 8.12 -3.56
CA GLU A 12 8.12 8.02 -3.09
C GLU A 12 8.21 8.30 -1.58
N THR A 13 7.58 9.35 -1.08
CA THR A 13 7.58 9.70 0.34
C THR A 13 6.96 8.57 1.19
N GLU A 14 5.81 8.06 0.75
CA GLU A 14 5.10 6.97 1.42
C GLU A 14 5.88 5.64 1.34
N TYR A 15 6.63 5.41 0.27
CA TYR A 15 7.52 4.25 0.11
C TYR A 15 8.64 4.29 1.14
N GLN A 16 9.38 5.40 1.23
CA GLN A 16 10.50 5.56 2.17
C GLN A 16 10.04 5.38 3.62
N THR A 17 8.87 5.93 3.97
CA THR A 17 8.30 5.77 5.31
C THR A 17 7.87 4.33 5.59
N THR A 18 7.18 3.69 4.64
CA THR A 18 6.74 2.29 4.79
C THR A 18 7.92 1.33 4.89
N ARG A 19 8.99 1.60 4.13
CA ARG A 19 10.21 0.79 4.17
C ARG A 19 10.80 0.72 5.59
N LYS A 20 10.86 1.85 6.31
CA LYS A 20 11.33 1.88 7.71
C LYS A 20 10.50 0.96 8.61
N PHE A 21 9.18 0.92 8.42
CA PHE A 21 8.31 0.01 9.17
C PHE A 21 8.64 -1.45 8.87
N PHE A 22 8.86 -1.80 7.60
CA PHE A 22 9.19 -3.16 7.22
C PHE A 22 10.59 -3.57 7.68
N GLU A 23 11.57 -2.67 7.71
CA GLU A 23 12.90 -2.95 8.25
C GLU A 23 12.87 -3.35 9.75
N THR A 24 11.91 -2.82 10.50
CA THR A 24 11.63 -3.16 11.91
C THR A 24 10.65 -4.32 12.10
N TYR A 25 10.21 -4.97 11.02
CA TYR A 25 9.20 -6.02 11.09
C TYR A 25 9.68 -7.20 11.96
N PRO A 26 8.85 -7.68 12.90
CA PRO A 26 9.22 -8.72 13.86
C PRO A 26 9.21 -10.14 13.29
N ASP A 27 10.17 -10.97 13.70
CA ASP A 27 10.07 -12.41 13.50
C ASP A 27 9.02 -13.04 14.42
N GLY A 28 8.36 -14.11 13.95
CA GLY A 28 7.44 -14.92 14.77
C GLY A 28 6.10 -14.29 15.13
N LYS A 29 5.76 -13.12 14.58
CA LYS A 29 4.50 -12.39 14.87
C LYS A 29 3.52 -12.34 13.70
N ASN A 30 3.78 -13.05 12.62
CA ASN A 30 2.96 -13.04 11.39
C ASN A 30 1.46 -13.26 11.65
N GLU A 31 1.13 -14.12 12.61
CA GLU A 31 -0.24 -14.51 12.93
C GLU A 31 -0.92 -13.62 14.00
N TYR A 32 -0.20 -12.62 14.55
CA TYR A 32 -0.76 -11.73 15.57
C TYR A 32 -1.88 -10.86 14.96
N ALA A 33 -2.98 -10.71 15.69
CA ALA A 33 -4.00 -9.70 15.44
C ALA A 33 -4.44 -9.12 16.80
N PRO A 34 -4.64 -7.79 16.92
CA PRO A 34 -5.10 -7.17 18.17
C PRO A 34 -6.56 -7.53 18.49
N HIS A 35 -7.32 -8.01 17.50
CA HIS A 35 -8.69 -8.48 17.65
C HIS A 35 -8.99 -9.55 16.59
N GLU A 36 -9.90 -10.48 16.86
CA GLU A 36 -10.31 -11.56 15.93
C GLU A 36 -10.88 -11.07 14.58
N LYS A 37 -11.34 -9.82 14.55
CA LYS A 37 -11.91 -9.16 13.35
C LYS A 37 -10.87 -8.34 12.59
N SER A 38 -9.65 -8.25 13.11
CA SER A 38 -8.57 -7.51 12.49
C SER A 38 -7.78 -8.42 11.56
N MET A 39 -7.19 -7.85 10.51
CA MET A 39 -6.21 -8.58 9.70
C MET A 39 -5.04 -9.01 10.59
N LYS A 40 -4.43 -10.15 10.28
CA LYS A 40 -3.19 -10.55 10.93
C LYS A 40 -2.03 -9.67 10.46
N LEU A 41 -0.98 -9.61 11.26
CA LEU A 41 0.15 -8.69 11.10
C LEU A 41 0.83 -8.87 9.73
N MET A 42 1.12 -10.10 9.30
CA MET A 42 1.72 -10.35 7.98
C MET A 42 0.77 -9.99 6.83
N PRO A 43 -0.49 -10.47 6.78
CA PRO A 43 -1.46 -10.02 5.76
C PRO A 43 -1.63 -8.50 5.67
N LEU A 44 -1.64 -7.78 6.80
CA LEU A 44 -1.72 -6.32 6.80
C LEU A 44 -0.48 -5.69 6.15
N ALA A 45 0.73 -6.16 6.50
CA ALA A 45 1.97 -5.68 5.90
C ALA A 45 2.05 -6.02 4.40
N THR A 46 1.66 -7.23 4.01
CA THR A 46 1.53 -7.64 2.60
C THR A 46 0.60 -6.70 1.84
N HIS A 47 -0.58 -6.40 2.40
CA HIS A 47 -1.54 -5.52 1.76
C HIS A 47 -0.98 -4.12 1.54
N ILE A 48 -0.28 -3.55 2.54
CA ILE A 48 0.40 -2.26 2.40
C ILE A 48 1.40 -2.29 1.23
N ALA A 49 2.21 -3.35 1.12
CA ALA A 49 3.19 -3.50 0.05
C ALA A 49 2.53 -3.55 -1.34
N GLU A 50 1.39 -4.23 -1.47
CA GLU A 50 0.67 -4.40 -2.74
C GLU A 50 0.06 -3.09 -3.24
N ILE A 51 -0.39 -2.20 -2.36
CA ILE A 51 -1.02 -0.93 -2.76
C ILE A 51 -0.05 -0.05 -3.59
N PHE A 52 1.26 -0.18 -3.41
CA PHE A 52 2.26 0.55 -4.20
C PHE A 52 2.23 0.22 -5.70
N GLU A 53 1.72 -0.95 -6.08
CA GLU A 53 1.57 -1.35 -7.49
C GLU A 53 0.25 -0.83 -8.10
N TRP A 54 -0.72 -0.41 -7.29
CA TRP A 54 -2.05 -0.03 -7.78
C TRP A 54 -2.06 1.13 -8.79
N PRO A 55 -1.16 2.14 -8.74
CA PRO A 55 -1.07 3.12 -9.82
C PRO A 55 -0.84 2.46 -11.18
N ASN A 56 0.00 1.42 -11.25
CA ASN A 56 0.23 0.65 -12.47
C ASN A 56 -1.02 -0.09 -12.92
N THR A 57 -1.69 -0.83 -12.03
CA THR A 57 -2.95 -1.52 -12.34
C THR A 57 -4.02 -0.54 -12.84
N MET A 58 -4.26 0.54 -12.11
CA MET A 58 -5.31 1.52 -12.44
C MET A 58 -5.05 2.23 -13.76
N LEU A 59 -3.80 2.56 -14.08
CA LEU A 59 -3.45 3.17 -15.36
C LEU A 59 -3.60 2.20 -16.53
N LYS A 60 -3.34 0.89 -16.34
CA LYS A 60 -3.34 -0.10 -17.42
C LYS A 60 -4.66 -0.85 -17.62
N THR A 61 -5.57 -0.83 -16.65
CA THR A 61 -6.86 -1.52 -16.75
C THR A 61 -8.05 -0.56 -16.66
N SER A 62 -9.25 -1.09 -16.92
CA SER A 62 -10.53 -0.42 -16.66
C SER A 62 -11.17 -0.83 -15.33
N ASP A 63 -10.73 -1.96 -14.77
CA ASP A 63 -11.27 -2.51 -13.54
C ASP A 63 -10.32 -3.52 -12.90
N LEU A 64 -10.58 -3.82 -11.63
CA LEU A 64 -10.07 -4.98 -10.90
C LEU A 64 -11.24 -5.72 -10.28
N ASP A 65 -11.34 -7.02 -10.55
CA ASP A 65 -12.39 -7.88 -10.02
C ASP A 65 -11.80 -8.97 -9.12
N PHE A 66 -11.95 -8.81 -7.81
CA PHE A 66 -11.41 -9.77 -6.83
C PHE A 66 -12.10 -11.14 -6.87
N GLY A 67 -13.30 -11.24 -7.42
CA GLY A 67 -14.07 -12.50 -7.44
C GLY A 67 -13.70 -13.43 -8.59
N LYS A 68 -13.05 -12.92 -9.64
CA LYS A 68 -12.64 -13.74 -10.81
C LYS A 68 -11.51 -14.72 -10.51
N GLY A 69 -10.89 -14.65 -9.33
CA GLY A 69 -9.85 -15.58 -8.89
C GLY A 69 -8.44 -15.25 -9.41
N ASP A 70 -8.31 -14.19 -10.22
CA ASP A 70 -7.03 -13.72 -10.78
C ASP A 70 -6.10 -13.15 -9.69
N TYR A 71 -6.66 -12.67 -8.58
CA TYR A 71 -5.90 -12.20 -7.43
C TYR A 71 -5.65 -13.35 -6.45
N GLN A 72 -4.41 -13.82 -6.41
CA GLN A 72 -3.90 -14.73 -5.39
C GLN A 72 -3.00 -13.92 -4.45
N PRO A 73 -3.40 -13.69 -3.18
CA PRO A 73 -2.56 -12.98 -2.23
C PRO A 73 -1.20 -13.65 -2.14
N LYS A 74 -0.12 -12.88 -2.30
CA LYS A 74 1.23 -13.43 -2.12
C LYS A 74 1.37 -13.87 -0.67
N LYS A 75 1.78 -15.13 -0.46
CA LYS A 75 2.05 -15.66 0.88
C LYS A 75 3.48 -15.31 1.28
N PHE A 76 3.63 -14.22 2.02
CA PHE A 76 4.89 -13.84 2.62
C PHE A 76 5.04 -14.48 3.99
N SER A 77 6.29 -14.81 4.35
CA SER A 77 6.61 -15.39 5.66
C SER A 77 7.72 -14.61 6.37
N THR A 78 8.48 -13.80 5.65
CA THR A 78 9.66 -13.11 6.17
C THR A 78 9.62 -11.61 5.92
N LYS A 79 10.44 -10.88 6.67
CA LYS A 79 10.70 -9.46 6.43
C LYS A 79 11.31 -9.21 5.05
N GLU A 80 12.20 -10.11 4.61
CA GLU A 80 12.87 -10.02 3.32
C GLU A 80 11.85 -10.11 2.17
N ASP A 81 10.83 -10.96 2.30
CA ASP A 81 9.71 -11.03 1.33
C ASP A 81 8.97 -9.68 1.24
N LEU A 82 8.71 -9.04 2.40
CA LEU A 82 8.02 -7.75 2.47
C LEU A 82 8.83 -6.64 1.80
N LEU A 83 10.13 -6.55 2.10
CA LEU A 83 11.01 -5.55 1.51
C LEU A 83 11.16 -5.76 0.00
N GLN A 84 11.38 -7.01 -0.44
CA GLN A 84 11.47 -7.31 -1.87
C GLN A 84 10.18 -6.96 -2.60
N SER A 85 9.02 -7.30 -2.05
CA SER A 85 7.74 -6.97 -2.68
C SER A 85 7.47 -5.46 -2.67
N LEU A 86 7.82 -4.75 -1.61
CA LEU A 86 7.67 -3.30 -1.54
C LEU A 86 8.49 -2.64 -2.65
N ASP A 87 9.76 -3.01 -2.79
CA ASP A 87 10.67 -2.45 -3.79
C ASP A 87 10.17 -2.72 -5.22
N GLN A 88 9.70 -3.94 -5.50
CA GLN A 88 9.13 -4.31 -6.81
C GLN A 88 7.85 -3.53 -7.12
N ASN A 89 6.92 -3.48 -6.17
CA ASN A 89 5.62 -2.82 -6.36
C ASN A 89 5.78 -1.31 -6.49
N PHE A 90 6.65 -0.71 -5.68
CA PHE A 90 7.01 0.70 -5.78
C PHE A 90 7.59 1.05 -7.15
N GLN A 91 8.55 0.27 -7.63
CA GLN A 91 9.16 0.52 -8.94
C GLN A 91 8.11 0.44 -10.05
N SER A 92 7.21 -0.56 -10.01
CA SER A 92 6.14 -0.68 -10.99
C SER A 92 5.16 0.51 -10.96
N GLY A 93 4.71 0.93 -9.78
CA GLY A 93 3.83 2.08 -9.62
C GLY A 93 4.49 3.38 -10.08
N LYS A 94 5.77 3.58 -9.75
CA LYS A 94 6.57 4.74 -10.16
C LYS A 94 6.72 4.81 -11.67
N GLU A 95 7.14 3.72 -12.32
CA GLU A 95 7.29 3.66 -13.78
C GLU A 95 5.96 3.93 -14.50
N ALA A 96 4.84 3.44 -13.98
CA ALA A 96 3.54 3.71 -14.56
C ALA A 96 3.18 5.21 -14.50
N LEU A 97 3.44 5.87 -13.37
CA LEU A 97 3.22 7.32 -13.22
C LEU A 97 4.20 8.15 -14.05
N GLU A 98 5.43 7.69 -14.27
CA GLU A 98 6.42 8.36 -15.13
C GLU A 98 6.05 8.32 -16.61
N ASN A 99 5.41 7.23 -17.05
CA ASN A 99 5.00 7.04 -18.45
C ASN A 99 3.57 7.55 -18.76
N ALA A 100 2.79 7.90 -17.74
CA ALA A 100 1.45 8.44 -17.92
C ALA A 100 1.47 9.91 -18.36
N ASN A 101 0.36 10.34 -18.97
CA ASN A 101 0.05 11.74 -19.20
C ASN A 101 -1.25 12.13 -18.45
N GLU A 102 -1.48 13.42 -18.25
CA GLU A 102 -2.62 13.91 -17.44
C GLU A 102 -3.99 13.41 -17.96
N ASN A 103 -4.14 13.17 -19.28
CA ASN A 103 -5.42 12.67 -19.82
C ASN A 103 -5.69 11.22 -19.43
N ASP A 104 -4.65 10.43 -19.14
CA ASP A 104 -4.81 9.04 -18.69
C ASP A 104 -5.53 8.95 -17.34
N LEU A 105 -5.55 10.04 -16.57
CA LEU A 105 -6.19 10.11 -15.26
C LEU A 105 -7.72 10.29 -15.34
N ASN A 106 -8.25 10.69 -16.50
CA ASN A 106 -9.67 11.04 -16.67
C ASN A 106 -10.59 9.81 -16.85
N GLY A 107 -10.06 8.69 -17.34
CA GLY A 107 -10.84 7.48 -17.58
C GLY A 107 -11.44 6.91 -16.29
N SER A 108 -12.60 6.25 -16.38
CA SER A 108 -13.18 5.57 -15.21
C SER A 108 -12.48 4.25 -14.92
N TRP A 109 -12.34 3.93 -13.65
CA TRP A 109 -11.85 2.64 -13.16
C TRP A 109 -12.82 2.07 -12.11
N ALA A 110 -13.13 0.78 -12.19
CA ALA A 110 -14.09 0.14 -11.29
C ALA A 110 -13.46 -0.97 -10.45
N LEU A 111 -13.83 -1.01 -9.17
CA LEU A 111 -13.55 -2.14 -8.29
C LEU A 111 -14.75 -3.08 -8.28
N LYS A 112 -14.53 -4.36 -8.51
CA LYS A 112 -15.57 -5.38 -8.61
C LYS A 112 -15.30 -6.59 -7.73
N ASN A 113 -16.34 -7.36 -7.49
CA ASN A 113 -16.27 -8.68 -6.89
C ASN A 113 -17.31 -9.61 -7.53
N ASN A 114 -16.85 -10.63 -8.26
CA ASN A 114 -17.69 -11.56 -9.01
C ASN A 114 -18.60 -10.83 -10.01
N GLY A 115 -18.05 -9.84 -10.72
CA GLY A 115 -18.78 -9.01 -11.67
C GLY A 115 -19.63 -7.91 -11.05
N GLN A 116 -19.87 -7.91 -9.73
CA GLN A 116 -20.58 -6.83 -9.04
C GLN A 116 -19.66 -5.63 -8.84
N GLU A 117 -20.05 -4.46 -9.34
CA GLU A 117 -19.36 -3.20 -9.05
C GLU A 117 -19.54 -2.83 -7.58
N LEU A 118 -18.42 -2.76 -6.86
CA LEU A 118 -18.36 -2.33 -5.46
C LEU A 118 -18.14 -0.82 -5.36
N ALA A 119 -17.33 -0.29 -6.28
CA ALA A 119 -17.05 1.13 -6.37
C ALA A 119 -16.55 1.50 -7.78
N LYS A 120 -16.68 2.78 -8.12
CA LYS A 120 -16.22 3.34 -9.38
C LYS A 120 -15.81 4.79 -9.22
N TRP A 121 -14.67 5.12 -9.81
CA TRP A 121 -14.06 6.43 -9.75
C TRP A 121 -13.38 6.76 -11.07
N THR A 122 -12.90 7.98 -11.24
CA THR A 122 -11.85 8.28 -12.23
C THR A 122 -10.53 7.62 -11.82
N LYS A 123 -9.61 7.41 -12.75
CA LYS A 123 -8.26 6.90 -12.45
C LYS A 123 -7.50 7.84 -11.50
N TYR A 124 -7.69 9.15 -11.64
CA TYR A 124 -7.22 10.15 -10.66
C TYR A 124 -7.68 9.81 -9.24
N GLU A 125 -8.99 9.70 -9.05
CA GLU A 125 -9.60 9.44 -7.74
C GLU A 125 -9.20 8.06 -7.18
N SER A 126 -9.10 7.03 -8.03
CA SER A 126 -8.64 5.70 -7.64
C SER A 126 -7.19 5.71 -7.13
N ILE A 127 -6.28 6.38 -7.83
CA ILE A 127 -4.86 6.48 -7.42
C ILE A 127 -4.75 7.29 -6.13
N ARG A 128 -5.47 8.40 -6.03
CA ARG A 128 -5.54 9.21 -4.80
C ARG A 128 -6.07 8.38 -3.63
N HIS A 129 -7.09 7.56 -3.86
CA HIS A 129 -7.62 6.64 -2.85
C HIS A 129 -6.57 5.61 -2.43
N ALA A 130 -5.85 5.01 -3.39
CA ALA A 130 -4.77 4.05 -3.11
C ALA A 130 -3.68 4.64 -2.21
N LEU A 131 -3.18 5.85 -2.51
CA LEU A 131 -2.17 6.53 -1.69
C LEU A 131 -2.66 6.74 -0.25
N ASN A 132 -3.92 7.16 -0.07
CA ASN A 132 -4.51 7.29 1.26
C ASN A 132 -4.60 5.95 2.02
N GLN A 133 -4.81 4.82 1.31
CA GLN A 133 -4.84 3.50 1.92
C GLN A 133 -3.47 3.08 2.47
N ILE A 134 -2.37 3.49 1.83
CA ILE A 134 -1.01 3.24 2.35
C ILE A 134 -0.88 3.86 3.75
N THR A 135 -1.20 5.14 3.88
CA THR A 135 -1.15 5.85 5.17
C THR A 135 -2.11 5.23 6.19
N HIS A 136 -3.35 4.95 5.78
CA HIS A 136 -4.37 4.36 6.65
C HIS A 136 -3.92 3.03 7.24
N HIS A 137 -3.46 2.09 6.41
CA HIS A 137 -3.06 0.77 6.85
C HIS A 137 -1.69 0.78 7.55
N ARG A 138 -0.76 1.65 7.16
CA ARG A 138 0.49 1.83 7.92
C ARG A 138 0.23 2.35 9.33
N ALA A 139 -0.75 3.25 9.51
CA ALA A 139 -1.15 3.69 10.84
C ALA A 139 -1.74 2.54 11.68
N GLN A 140 -2.53 1.65 11.07
CA GLN A 140 -2.97 0.42 11.74
C GLN A 140 -1.78 -0.46 12.15
N LEU A 141 -0.83 -0.70 11.23
CA LEU A 141 0.40 -1.45 11.51
C LEU A 141 1.19 -0.84 12.66
N GLY A 142 1.23 0.50 12.75
CA GLY A 142 1.87 1.20 13.86
C GLY A 142 1.29 0.88 15.23
N VAL A 143 -0.03 0.70 15.32
CA VAL A 143 -0.69 0.23 16.56
C VAL A 143 -0.28 -1.22 16.86
N TYR A 144 -0.13 -2.07 15.86
CA TYR A 144 0.29 -3.46 16.05
C TYR A 144 1.71 -3.51 16.60
N TYR A 145 2.60 -2.66 16.08
CA TYR A 145 3.97 -2.55 16.58
C TYR A 145 3.98 -2.11 18.04
N ARG A 146 3.21 -1.08 18.37
CA ARG A 146 3.11 -0.58 19.75
C ARG A 146 2.58 -1.62 20.73
N LEU A 147 1.59 -2.43 20.32
CA LEU A 147 1.02 -3.50 21.16
C LEU A 147 1.91 -4.74 21.32
N ASN A 148 2.98 -4.85 20.52
CA ASN A 148 3.91 -5.97 20.55
C ASN A 148 5.33 -5.56 20.97
N ASP A 149 5.48 -4.37 21.56
CA ASP A 149 6.77 -3.82 21.99
C ASP A 149 7.83 -3.76 20.87
N ILE A 150 7.38 -3.52 19.62
CA ILE A 150 8.24 -3.34 18.46
C ILE A 150 8.53 -1.84 18.33
N PRO A 151 9.79 -1.42 18.15
CA PRO A 151 10.13 -0.01 17.92
C PRO A 151 9.29 0.55 16.76
N LEU A 152 8.59 1.66 16.99
CA LEU A 152 7.69 2.25 15.99
C LEU A 152 8.39 3.36 15.22
N PRO A 153 8.72 3.23 13.93
CA PRO A 153 9.27 4.34 13.16
C PRO A 153 8.30 5.53 13.07
N GLY A 154 8.84 6.74 12.90
CA GLY A 154 8.03 7.93 12.62
C GLY A 154 7.39 7.85 11.23
N SER A 155 6.17 8.39 11.09
CA SER A 155 5.48 8.49 9.79
C SER A 155 5.62 9.88 9.18
N TYR A 156 5.04 10.89 9.81
CA TYR A 156 5.12 12.30 9.39
C TYR A 156 5.82 13.19 10.42
N GLY A 157 6.19 12.59 11.54
CA GLY A 157 6.88 13.22 12.65
C GLY A 157 7.47 12.12 13.54
N PRO A 158 8.16 12.52 14.61
CA PRO A 158 8.82 11.58 15.50
C PRO A 158 7.82 10.67 16.22
N SER A 159 8.33 9.52 16.65
CA SER A 159 7.63 8.62 17.58
C SER A 159 8.34 8.62 18.94
N ALA A 160 7.78 7.92 19.93
CA ALA A 160 8.47 7.73 21.21
C ALA A 160 9.81 6.97 21.08
N ASP A 161 9.98 6.19 20.02
CA ASP A 161 11.16 5.34 19.80
C ASP A 161 12.18 6.00 18.83
N TYR A 162 11.73 6.98 18.02
CA TYR A 162 12.54 7.70 17.04
C TYR A 162 12.21 9.20 17.09
N GLN A 163 13.00 9.97 17.86
CA GLN A 163 12.71 11.38 18.16
C GLN A 163 13.26 12.40 17.14
N GLY A 164 13.94 11.96 16.09
CA GLY A 164 14.50 12.83 15.04
C GLY A 164 13.48 13.21 13.96
N PHE A 165 13.64 14.41 13.41
CA PHE A 165 12.98 14.86 12.16
C PHE A 165 13.86 14.56 10.95
#